data_AF-A0A2T6BUS4-F1
#
_entry.id   AF-A0A2T6BUS4-F1
#
_cell.length_a   1.000
_cell.length_b   1.000
_cell.length_c   1.000
_cell.angle_alpha   90.00
_cell.angle_beta   90.00
_cell.angle_gamma   90.00
#
_symmetry.space_group_name_H-M   'P 1'
#
loop_
_entity.id
_entity.type
_entity.pdbx_description
1 polymer ?
#
loop_
_entity_poly.entity_id
_entity_poly.type
_entity_poly.pdbx_seq_one_letter_code
_entity_poly.pdbx_strand_id
1 'polypeptide(L)'
;MKQFLYIVVFLTGSLLFAQETFTANFDYEVSYEIPNGMKGKDTLTIAFDKTGRYVWTDFKKLFDRFSIMLPQENNLMTKDMVLDVIYDSKTTKVYMNLNSDNFSFFIKMNLTAFLPGRVNPAPFKESFSLLSEKSEDKATLLNKEYPVYKVYPDNLPEEKNKISLVFAEEYPIDNDELLRALFDLMIDDENDGKITTNFPKGVILQLSGSGPQNEVILKAISIKKISRTITINNTLEIKE
;
A
#
# COMPACT_ATOMS: atom_id res chain seq x y z
N MET A 1 -12.15 29.59 -48.89
CA MET A 1 -10.86 29.19 -48.26
C MET A 1 -10.91 29.18 -46.73
N LYS A 2 -11.33 30.26 -46.04
CA LYS A 2 -11.37 30.27 -44.55
C LYS A 2 -12.27 29.18 -43.93
N GLN A 3 -13.41 28.87 -44.55
CA GLN A 3 -14.33 27.83 -44.09
C GLN A 3 -13.74 26.41 -44.17
N PHE A 4 -12.88 26.13 -45.14
CA PHE A 4 -12.21 24.83 -45.28
C PHE A 4 -11.13 24.65 -44.20
N LEU A 5 -10.47 25.74 -43.78
CA LEU A 5 -9.50 25.74 -42.68
C LEU A 5 -10.17 25.37 -41.35
N TYR A 6 -11.38 25.89 -41.08
CA TYR A 6 -12.12 25.54 -39.86
C TYR A 6 -12.54 24.07 -39.83
N ILE A 7 -12.89 23.48 -40.98
CA ILE A 7 -13.22 22.05 -41.09
C ILE A 7 -11.98 21.18 -40.86
N VAL A 8 -10.82 21.56 -41.41
CA VAL A 8 -9.56 20.83 -41.19
C VAL A 8 -9.10 20.93 -39.74
N VAL A 9 -9.16 22.11 -39.11
CA VAL A 9 -8.81 22.30 -37.69
C VAL A 9 -9.75 21.52 -36.77
N PHE A 10 -11.04 21.44 -37.11
CA PHE A 10 -12.03 20.66 -36.36
C PHE A 10 -11.80 19.14 -36.52
N LEU A 11 -11.44 18.67 -37.73
CA LEU A 11 -11.15 17.26 -38.02
C LEU A 11 -9.79 16.79 -37.47
N THR A 12 -8.80 17.66 -37.32
CA THR A 12 -7.50 17.31 -36.70
C THR A 12 -7.51 17.49 -35.18
N GLY A 13 -8.45 18.26 -34.62
CA GLY A 13 -8.55 18.52 -33.19
C GLY A 13 -9.18 17.37 -32.38
N SER A 14 -9.83 16.40 -33.03
CA SER A 14 -10.51 15.26 -32.38
C SER A 14 -9.62 14.04 -32.15
N LEU A 15 -8.34 14.07 -32.51
CA LEU A 15 -7.37 13.00 -32.22
C LEU A 15 -6.62 13.23 -30.90
N LEU A 16 -7.26 13.90 -29.93
CA LEU A 16 -6.74 13.97 -28.57
C LEU A 16 -7.06 12.64 -27.88
N PHE A 17 -6.14 11.68 -28.04
CA PHE A 17 -6.15 10.44 -27.27
C PHE A 17 -5.93 10.80 -25.80
N ALA A 18 -6.93 10.58 -24.96
CA ALA A 18 -6.74 10.58 -23.52
C ALA A 18 -6.01 9.30 -23.12
N GLN A 19 -4.68 9.31 -23.18
CA GLN A 19 -3.86 8.26 -22.60
C GLN A 19 -3.83 8.51 -21.09
N GLU A 20 -4.46 7.61 -20.31
CA GLU A 20 -4.22 7.61 -18.87
C GLU A 20 -2.80 7.04 -18.63
N THR A 21 -1.83 7.92 -18.50
CA THR A 21 -0.49 7.57 -18.01
C THR A 21 -0.44 7.73 -16.49
N PHE A 22 -0.18 6.63 -15.80
CA PHE A 22 0.13 6.63 -14.37
C PHE A 22 1.63 6.48 -14.18
N THR A 23 2.23 7.31 -13.32
CA THR A 23 3.65 7.21 -12.97
C THR A 23 3.82 7.29 -11.46
N ALA A 24 4.52 6.33 -10.89
CA ALA A 24 4.94 6.33 -9.48
C ALA A 24 6.46 6.21 -9.39
N ASN A 25 7.05 6.96 -8.45
CA ASN A 25 8.48 6.93 -8.16
C ASN A 25 8.68 6.39 -6.75
N PHE A 26 9.67 5.53 -6.56
CA PHE A 26 10.00 4.90 -5.29
C PHE A 26 11.45 5.22 -4.93
N ASP A 27 11.63 5.64 -3.68
CA ASP A 27 12.90 6.11 -3.14
C ASP A 27 13.55 5.02 -2.25
N TYR A 28 12.75 4.13 -1.68
CA TYR A 28 13.19 3.12 -0.72
C TYR A 28 12.60 1.76 -1.03
N GLU A 29 13.38 0.69 -0.89
CA GLU A 29 12.93 -0.70 -0.96
C GLU A 29 13.29 -1.40 0.36
N VAL A 30 12.30 -2.04 0.98
CA VAL A 30 12.43 -2.69 2.27
C VAL A 30 11.98 -4.14 2.13
N SER A 31 12.84 -5.07 2.54
CA SER A 31 12.45 -6.46 2.68
C SER A 31 12.08 -6.72 4.12
N TYR A 32 10.90 -7.30 4.32
CA TYR A 32 10.34 -7.65 5.60
C TYR A 32 10.24 -9.16 5.75
N GLU A 33 10.47 -9.63 6.96
CA GLU A 33 10.13 -10.96 7.42
C GLU A 33 8.75 -10.92 8.09
N ILE A 34 7.86 -11.84 7.69
CA ILE A 34 6.52 -12.01 8.28
C ILE A 34 6.34 -13.46 8.77
N PRO A 35 5.69 -13.68 9.93
CA PRO A 35 5.34 -15.01 10.39
C PRO A 35 4.37 -15.70 9.42
N ASN A 36 4.59 -16.99 9.14
CA ASN A 36 3.73 -17.83 8.29
C ASN A 36 3.18 -19.02 9.09
N GLY A 37 2.61 -18.74 10.26
CA GLY A 37 2.10 -19.75 11.20
C GLY A 37 3.16 -20.81 11.51
N MET A 38 2.79 -22.10 11.42
CA MET A 38 3.70 -23.22 11.67
C MET A 38 4.72 -23.46 10.55
N LYS A 39 4.61 -22.78 9.40
CA LYS A 39 5.48 -22.99 8.22
C LYS A 39 6.76 -22.14 8.25
N GLY A 40 7.01 -21.40 9.33
CA GLY A 40 8.20 -20.57 9.49
C GLY A 40 7.93 -19.11 9.12
N LYS A 41 8.81 -18.52 8.30
CA LYS A 41 8.82 -17.10 7.97
C LYS A 41 8.83 -16.90 6.45
N ASP A 42 8.03 -15.97 5.95
CA ASP A 42 8.12 -15.51 4.55
C ASP A 42 8.82 -14.16 4.47
N THR A 43 9.24 -13.81 3.26
CA THR A 43 9.78 -12.48 2.95
C THR A 43 8.82 -11.72 2.03
N LEU A 44 8.58 -10.47 2.36
CA LEU A 44 7.77 -9.51 1.63
C LEU A 44 8.65 -8.31 1.27
N THR A 45 8.72 -7.95 -0.01
CA THR A 45 9.40 -6.72 -0.44
C THR A 45 8.37 -5.63 -0.68
N ILE A 46 8.63 -4.46 -0.12
CA ILE A 46 7.82 -3.26 -0.30
C ILE A 46 8.72 -2.11 -0.73
N ALA A 47 8.34 -1.42 -1.79
CA ALA A 47 8.96 -0.15 -2.14
C ALA A 47 8.04 1.01 -1.76
N PHE A 48 8.64 2.10 -1.28
CA PHE A 48 7.96 3.28 -0.80
C PHE A 48 8.50 4.52 -1.51
N ASP A 49 7.60 5.45 -1.81
CA ASP A 49 8.01 6.82 -2.09
C ASP A 49 8.19 7.58 -0.77
N LYS A 50 9.04 8.62 -0.79
CA LYS A 50 9.30 9.44 0.40
C LYS A 50 8.08 10.23 0.89
N THR A 51 7.08 10.48 0.04
CA THR A 51 5.88 11.23 0.44
C THR A 51 4.85 10.35 1.14
N GLY A 52 5.06 9.03 1.19
CA GLY A 52 4.11 8.08 1.76
C GLY A 52 2.88 7.85 0.87
N ARG A 53 2.83 8.45 -0.32
CA ARG A 53 1.70 8.33 -1.23
C ARG A 53 1.63 6.97 -1.92
N TYR A 54 2.76 6.41 -2.31
CA TYR A 54 2.87 5.23 -3.14
C TYR A 54 3.57 4.09 -2.43
N VAL A 55 2.95 2.93 -2.49
CA VAL A 55 3.50 1.66 -2.03
C VAL A 55 3.49 0.68 -3.18
N TRP A 56 4.60 0.00 -3.43
CA TRP A 56 4.67 -1.09 -4.40
C TRP A 56 5.06 -2.40 -3.72
N THR A 57 4.50 -3.51 -4.19
CA THR A 57 4.93 -4.85 -3.80
C THR A 57 4.75 -5.85 -4.93
N ASP A 58 5.61 -6.87 -4.95
CA ASP A 58 5.58 -8.04 -5.83
C ASP A 58 5.11 -9.30 -5.11
N PHE A 59 4.42 -9.14 -3.97
CA PHE A 59 4.11 -10.25 -3.09
C PHE A 59 3.15 -11.25 -3.72
N LYS A 60 3.72 -12.38 -4.16
CA LYS A 60 3.00 -13.46 -4.85
C LYS A 60 1.76 -13.96 -4.11
N LYS A 61 1.73 -13.94 -2.77
CA LYS A 61 0.55 -14.37 -2.01
C LYS A 61 -0.67 -13.44 -2.15
N LEU A 62 -0.48 -12.18 -2.56
CA LEU A 62 -1.60 -11.31 -2.95
C LEU A 62 -2.28 -11.86 -4.21
N PHE A 63 -1.50 -12.44 -5.12
CA PHE A 63 -2.02 -13.09 -6.31
C PHE A 63 -2.93 -14.27 -5.96
N ASP A 64 -2.55 -15.13 -4.99
CA ASP A 64 -3.36 -16.28 -4.59
C ASP A 64 -4.76 -15.91 -4.12
N ARG A 65 -4.93 -14.70 -3.55
CA ARG A 65 -6.25 -14.19 -3.17
C ARG A 65 -7.00 -13.61 -4.36
N PHE A 66 -6.29 -12.98 -5.30
CA PHE A 66 -6.89 -12.40 -6.49
C PHE A 66 -7.26 -13.46 -7.54
N SER A 67 -6.51 -14.56 -7.64
CA SER A 67 -6.76 -15.63 -8.61
C SER A 67 -8.12 -16.30 -8.42
N ILE A 68 -8.67 -16.27 -7.19
CA ILE A 68 -10.03 -16.72 -6.88
C ILE A 68 -11.08 -15.91 -7.66
N MET A 69 -10.79 -14.65 -8.00
CA MET A 69 -11.68 -13.78 -8.79
C MET A 69 -11.51 -13.96 -10.31
N LEU A 70 -10.47 -14.66 -10.76
CA LEU A 70 -10.25 -14.92 -12.19
C LEU A 70 -11.00 -16.20 -12.62
N PRO A 71 -11.53 -16.26 -13.86
CA PRO A 71 -12.18 -17.45 -14.38
C PRO A 71 -11.25 -18.66 -14.31
N GLN A 72 -11.68 -19.73 -13.62
CA GLN A 72 -10.87 -20.93 -13.39
C GLN A 72 -10.68 -21.81 -14.64
N GLU A 73 -11.38 -21.50 -15.73
CA GLU A 73 -11.43 -22.37 -16.91
C GLU A 73 -10.12 -22.43 -17.70
N ASN A 74 -9.22 -21.48 -17.50
CA ASN A 74 -7.91 -21.50 -18.13
C ASN A 74 -6.84 -21.57 -17.03
N ASN A 75 -5.94 -22.53 -17.17
CA ASN A 75 -4.78 -22.76 -16.33
C ASN A 75 -3.74 -21.61 -16.52
N LEU A 76 -4.17 -20.36 -16.29
CA LEU A 76 -3.44 -19.11 -16.45
C LEU A 76 -2.26 -18.99 -15.46
N MET A 77 -2.18 -19.93 -14.52
CA MET A 77 -1.12 -20.12 -13.55
C MET A 77 0.14 -20.68 -14.22
N THR A 78 0.94 -19.79 -14.82
CA THR A 78 2.30 -20.13 -15.25
C THR A 78 3.29 -19.77 -14.14
N LYS A 79 4.40 -20.51 -14.03
CA LYS A 79 5.49 -20.22 -13.09
C LYS A 79 6.11 -18.83 -13.29
N ASP A 80 5.89 -18.25 -14.47
CA ASP A 80 6.53 -17.02 -14.95
C ASP A 80 5.64 -15.78 -14.80
N MET A 81 4.55 -15.90 -14.06
CA MET A 81 3.65 -14.80 -13.78
C MET A 81 4.31 -13.74 -12.88
N VAL A 82 4.25 -12.49 -13.33
CA VAL A 82 4.69 -11.30 -12.61
C VAL A 82 3.46 -10.53 -12.15
N LEU A 83 3.35 -10.30 -10.84
CA LEU A 83 2.35 -9.42 -10.25
C LEU A 83 3.07 -8.21 -9.66
N ASP A 84 2.70 -7.02 -10.13
CA ASP A 84 3.00 -5.75 -9.46
C ASP A 84 1.72 -5.17 -8.89
N VAL A 85 1.76 -4.78 -7.62
CA VAL A 85 0.68 -4.06 -6.96
C VAL A 85 1.20 -2.71 -6.52
N ILE A 86 0.54 -1.64 -6.95
CA ILE A 86 0.80 -0.28 -6.48
C ILE A 86 -0.44 0.27 -5.78
N TYR A 87 -0.26 0.78 -4.58
CA TYR A 87 -1.29 1.49 -3.83
C TYR A 87 -0.99 2.99 -3.84
N ASP A 88 -2.00 3.82 -4.17
CA ASP A 88 -1.98 5.28 -4.08
C ASP A 88 -2.89 5.73 -2.93
N SER A 89 -2.28 6.08 -1.79
CA SER A 89 -3.00 6.43 -0.56
C SER A 89 -3.86 7.66 -0.71
N LYS A 90 -3.46 8.62 -1.55
CA LYS A 90 -4.20 9.85 -1.79
C LYS A 90 -5.50 9.63 -2.54
N THR A 91 -5.50 8.71 -3.51
CA THR A 91 -6.70 8.41 -4.32
C THR A 91 -7.42 7.14 -3.90
N THR A 92 -6.90 6.44 -2.89
CA THR A 92 -7.37 5.14 -2.39
C THR A 92 -7.48 4.08 -3.49
N LYS A 93 -6.64 4.19 -4.53
CA LYS A 93 -6.62 3.29 -5.68
C LYS A 93 -5.52 2.25 -5.56
N VAL A 94 -5.83 1.05 -6.03
CA VAL A 94 -4.89 -0.03 -6.25
C VAL A 94 -4.76 -0.24 -7.75
N TYR A 95 -3.51 -0.26 -8.21
CA TYR A 95 -3.11 -0.55 -9.58
C TYR A 95 -2.41 -1.90 -9.58
N MET A 96 -3.01 -2.88 -10.26
CA MET A 96 -2.43 -4.20 -10.43
C MET A 96 -2.02 -4.39 -11.87
N ASN A 97 -0.81 -4.87 -12.06
CA ASN A 97 -0.26 -5.26 -13.34
C ASN A 97 0.12 -6.73 -13.25
N LEU A 98 -0.57 -7.55 -14.03
CA LEU A 98 -0.41 -8.99 -14.06
C LEU A 98 0.05 -9.39 -15.45
N ASN A 99 1.29 -9.89 -15.54
CA ASN A 99 1.88 -10.26 -16.82
C ASN A 99 2.34 -11.71 -16.81
N SER A 100 2.13 -12.36 -17.94
CA SER A 100 2.76 -13.62 -18.34
C SER A 100 3.05 -13.58 -19.83
N ASP A 101 3.69 -14.60 -20.37
CA ASP A 101 3.93 -14.73 -21.81
C ASP A 101 2.64 -14.74 -22.65
N ASN A 102 1.53 -15.19 -22.05
CA ASN A 102 0.27 -15.42 -22.78
C ASN A 102 -0.77 -14.31 -22.57
N PHE A 103 -0.61 -13.46 -21.55
CA PHE A 103 -1.56 -12.40 -21.26
C PHE A 103 -0.94 -11.29 -20.42
N SER A 104 -1.50 -10.09 -20.58
CA SER A 104 -1.25 -8.93 -19.76
C SER A 104 -2.59 -8.37 -19.30
N PHE A 105 -2.80 -8.28 -18.00
CA PHE A 105 -3.95 -7.62 -17.41
C PHE A 105 -3.48 -6.44 -16.58
N PHE A 106 -4.08 -5.29 -16.84
CA PHE A 106 -3.99 -4.14 -15.97
C PHE A 106 -5.34 -3.89 -15.32
N ILE A 107 -5.34 -3.72 -14.01
CA ILE A 107 -6.55 -3.46 -13.24
C ILE A 107 -6.34 -2.28 -12.33
N LYS A 108 -7.19 -1.26 -12.48
CA LYS A 108 -7.29 -0.09 -11.62
C LYS A 108 -8.60 -0.19 -10.85
N MET A 109 -8.53 -0.25 -9.52
CA MET A 109 -9.70 -0.37 -8.67
C MET A 109 -9.56 0.44 -7.38
N ASN A 110 -10.66 0.68 -6.68
CA ASN A 110 -10.61 1.22 -5.32
C ASN A 110 -10.11 0.16 -4.35
N LEU A 111 -9.41 0.58 -3.29
CA LEU A 111 -8.89 -0.29 -2.24
C LEU A 111 -10.00 -1.13 -1.58
N THR A 112 -11.20 -0.56 -1.43
CA THR A 112 -12.39 -1.26 -0.90
C THR A 112 -12.83 -2.45 -1.76
N ALA A 113 -12.60 -2.40 -3.08
CA ALA A 113 -12.88 -3.52 -3.98
C ALA A 113 -11.73 -4.55 -3.98
N PHE A 114 -10.51 -4.09 -3.73
CA PHE A 114 -9.32 -4.93 -3.65
C PHE A 114 -9.28 -5.79 -2.37
N LEU A 115 -9.83 -5.29 -1.26
CA LEU A 115 -9.93 -6.01 0.01
C LEU A 115 -11.30 -6.68 0.13
N PRO A 116 -11.44 -7.98 -0.22
CA PRO A 116 -12.72 -8.68 -0.12
C PRO A 116 -13.13 -8.82 1.34
N GLY A 117 -14.22 -8.13 1.69
CA GLY A 117 -14.75 -8.06 3.05
C GLY A 117 -14.62 -6.65 3.58
N ARG A 118 -15.71 -5.87 3.49
CA ARG A 118 -15.89 -4.81 4.47
C ARG A 118 -15.82 -5.50 5.83
N VAL A 119 -14.96 -5.04 6.73
CA VAL A 119 -15.17 -5.32 8.16
C VAL A 119 -16.44 -4.55 8.48
N ASN A 120 -17.59 -5.19 8.28
CA ASN A 120 -18.89 -4.62 8.58
C ASN A 120 -19.48 -5.46 9.72
N PRO A 121 -19.74 -4.86 10.90
CA PRO A 121 -19.54 -3.44 11.22
C PRO A 121 -18.07 -3.03 11.26
N ALA A 122 -17.79 -1.79 10.83
CA ALA A 122 -16.47 -1.20 11.01
C ALA A 122 -16.13 -1.26 12.52
N PRO A 123 -14.89 -1.61 12.88
CA PRO A 123 -14.54 -1.87 14.27
C PRO A 123 -14.68 -0.62 15.15
N PHE A 124 -14.63 0.58 14.56
CA PHE A 124 -14.71 1.84 15.28
C PHE A 124 -15.88 2.70 14.79
N LYS A 125 -16.70 3.14 15.75
CA LYS A 125 -17.87 4.00 15.52
C LYS A 125 -17.64 5.45 15.91
N GLU A 126 -16.60 5.72 16.68
CA GLU A 126 -16.28 7.04 17.22
C GLU A 126 -14.96 7.54 16.66
N SER A 127 -14.78 8.86 16.63
CA SER A 127 -13.49 9.46 16.32
C SER A 127 -12.51 9.22 17.46
N PHE A 128 -11.26 8.91 17.14
CA PHE A 128 -10.19 8.76 18.13
C PHE A 128 -8.86 9.15 17.50
N SER A 129 -7.86 9.38 18.33
CA SER A 129 -6.50 9.68 17.88
C SER A 129 -5.61 8.48 18.17
N LEU A 130 -4.85 8.02 17.18
CA LEU A 130 -3.75 7.10 17.41
C LEU A 130 -2.53 7.90 17.83
N LEU A 131 -2.19 7.77 19.11
CA LEU A 131 -1.03 8.40 19.70
C LEU A 131 0.20 7.54 19.46
N SER A 132 1.34 8.17 19.19
CA SER A 132 2.64 7.52 19.10
C SER A 132 3.59 8.17 20.11
N GLU A 133 4.04 7.39 21.10
CA GLU A 133 4.92 7.85 22.16
C GLU A 133 6.24 7.08 22.13
N LYS A 134 7.35 7.82 22.19
CA LYS A 134 8.69 7.23 22.27
C LYS A 134 8.88 6.60 23.65
N SER A 135 9.17 5.30 23.72
CA SER A 135 9.52 4.64 24.97
C SER A 135 11.02 4.75 25.27
N GLU A 136 11.41 4.37 26.47
CA GLU A 136 12.82 4.24 26.86
C GLU A 136 13.49 3.00 26.24
N ASP A 137 12.69 2.08 25.68
CA ASP A 137 13.19 0.84 25.08
C ASP A 137 13.88 1.12 23.74
N LYS A 138 14.84 0.25 23.44
CA LYS A 138 15.54 0.24 22.15
C LYS A 138 15.47 -1.14 21.52
N ALA A 139 15.34 -1.17 20.20
CA ALA A 139 15.46 -2.38 19.40
C ALA A 139 16.75 -2.34 18.58
N THR A 140 17.51 -3.44 18.60
CA THR A 140 18.65 -3.61 17.68
C THR A 140 18.16 -4.27 16.39
N LEU A 141 18.16 -3.51 15.30
CA LEU A 141 17.74 -3.94 13.97
C LEU A 141 18.81 -3.53 12.97
N LEU A 142 19.09 -4.35 11.95
CA LEU A 142 20.05 -4.01 10.89
C LEU A 142 21.41 -3.51 11.45
N ASN A 143 21.86 -4.11 12.56
CA ASN A 143 23.09 -3.75 13.29
C ASN A 143 23.13 -2.31 13.86
N LYS A 144 21.97 -1.70 14.11
CA LYS A 144 21.83 -0.37 14.72
C LYS A 144 20.75 -0.40 15.81
N GLU A 145 20.89 0.48 16.80
CA GLU A 145 19.85 0.71 17.81
C GLU A 145 18.84 1.75 17.31
N TYR A 146 17.56 1.46 17.47
CA TYR A 146 16.46 2.37 17.16
C TYR A 146 15.53 2.50 18.37
N PRO A 147 14.92 3.68 18.57
CA PRO A 147 13.91 3.85 19.60
C PRO A 147 12.64 3.05 19.28
N VAL A 148 12.03 2.50 20.32
CA VAL A 148 10.71 1.88 20.22
C VAL A 148 9.64 2.95 20.49
N TYR A 149 8.59 2.94 19.69
CA TYR A 149 7.41 3.77 19.86
C TYR A 149 6.23 2.89 20.27
N LYS A 150 5.49 3.30 21.29
CA LYS A 150 4.22 2.71 21.69
C LYS A 150 3.10 3.43 20.97
N VAL A 151 2.20 2.67 20.37
CA VAL A 151 1.08 3.20 19.58
C VAL A 151 -0.22 2.65 20.13
N TYR A 152 -1.18 3.54 20.37
CA TYR A 152 -2.47 3.18 20.93
C TYR A 152 -3.54 4.26 20.68
N PRO A 153 -4.83 3.89 20.69
CA PRO A 153 -5.92 4.86 20.70
C PRO A 153 -5.94 5.70 21.99
N ASP A 154 -6.15 7.00 21.87
CA ASP A 154 -6.30 7.91 23.02
C ASP A 154 -7.41 7.50 24.00
N ASN A 155 -8.47 6.87 23.50
CA ASN A 155 -9.57 6.34 24.30
C ASN A 155 -9.30 4.95 24.95
N LEU A 156 -8.17 4.29 24.65
CA LEU A 156 -7.77 2.98 25.19
C LEU A 156 -6.28 2.97 25.58
N PRO A 157 -5.87 3.74 26.60
CA PRO A 157 -4.45 3.97 26.92
C PRO A 157 -3.77 2.83 27.69
N GLU A 158 -4.47 1.75 28.03
CA GLU A 158 -3.90 0.66 28.84
C GLU A 158 -2.81 -0.11 28.08
N GLU A 159 -1.76 -0.56 28.77
CA GLU A 159 -0.60 -1.27 28.17
C GLU A 159 -0.99 -2.46 27.28
N LYS A 160 -2.06 -3.18 27.63
CA LYS A 160 -2.58 -4.31 26.83
C LYS A 160 -3.08 -3.91 25.43
N ASN A 161 -3.34 -2.63 25.21
CA ASN A 161 -3.83 -2.06 23.96
C ASN A 161 -2.70 -1.37 23.16
N LYS A 162 -1.49 -1.29 23.71
CA LYS A 162 -0.34 -0.66 23.06
C LYS A 162 0.40 -1.65 22.17
N ILE A 163 0.52 -1.32 20.90
CA ILE A 163 1.42 -2.01 19.97
C ILE A 163 2.78 -1.30 19.97
N SER A 164 3.83 -2.01 19.57
CA SER A 164 5.17 -1.43 19.47
C SER A 164 5.61 -1.31 18.02
N LEU A 165 6.04 -0.11 17.63
CA LEU A 165 6.63 0.20 16.33
C LEU A 165 8.08 0.64 16.50
N VAL A 166 8.90 0.37 15.50
CA VAL A 166 10.28 0.88 15.42
C VAL A 166 10.45 1.54 14.07
N PHE A 167 11.00 2.75 14.03
CA PHE A 167 11.19 3.53 12.80
C PHE A 167 12.67 3.80 12.54
N ALA A 168 13.07 3.76 11.27
CA ALA A 168 14.32 4.36 10.79
C ALA A 168 14.03 5.77 10.26
N GLU A 169 14.14 6.77 11.14
CA GLU A 169 13.84 8.17 10.85
C GLU A 169 14.76 8.77 9.77
N GLU A 170 15.94 8.18 9.51
CA GLU A 170 16.83 8.60 8.44
C GLU A 170 16.28 8.38 7.01
N TYR A 171 15.17 7.64 6.89
CA TYR A 171 14.43 7.42 5.65
C TYR A 171 13.03 8.06 5.76
N PRO A 172 12.88 9.36 5.46
CA PRO A 172 11.73 10.17 5.89
C PRO A 172 10.46 9.92 5.06
N ILE A 173 9.87 8.73 5.19
CA ILE A 173 8.54 8.39 4.67
C ILE A 173 7.48 9.02 5.58
N ASP A 174 6.45 9.61 4.99
CA ASP A 174 5.30 10.15 5.71
C ASP A 174 4.30 9.02 6.04
N ASN A 175 4.35 8.52 7.28
CA ASN A 175 3.53 7.39 7.71
C ASN A 175 2.05 7.75 7.91
N ASP A 176 1.74 9.02 8.19
CA ASP A 176 0.36 9.49 8.32
C ASP A 176 -0.33 9.48 6.95
N GLU A 177 0.34 9.95 5.89
CA GLU A 177 -0.17 9.86 4.52
C GLU A 177 -0.26 8.40 4.02
N LEU A 178 0.73 7.58 4.36
CA LEU A 178 0.79 6.17 3.97
C LEU A 178 -0.40 5.36 4.50
N LEU A 179 -0.72 5.54 5.77
CA LEU A 179 -1.69 4.72 6.47
C LEU A 179 -3.10 5.33 6.50
N ARG A 180 -3.27 6.60 6.10
CA ARG A 180 -4.57 7.31 6.16
C ARG A 180 -5.72 6.49 5.60
N ALA A 181 -5.62 6.06 4.36
CA ALA A 181 -6.72 5.35 3.72
C ALA A 181 -6.88 3.90 4.20
N LEU A 182 -5.91 3.34 4.93
CA LEU A 182 -6.15 2.09 5.70
C LEU A 182 -6.95 2.39 6.97
N PHE A 183 -6.70 3.50 7.64
CA PHE A 183 -7.49 3.94 8.80
C PHE A 183 -8.91 4.31 8.40
N ASP A 184 -9.10 4.97 7.26
CA ASP A 184 -10.43 5.32 6.74
C ASP A 184 -11.29 4.07 6.51
N LEU A 185 -10.69 2.93 6.13
CA LEU A 185 -11.40 1.65 6.00
C LEU A 185 -11.85 1.04 7.33
N MET A 186 -11.29 1.48 8.46
CA MET A 186 -11.59 0.93 9.79
C MET A 186 -12.66 1.74 10.53
N ILE A 187 -13.11 2.87 9.96
CA ILE A 187 -14.15 3.72 10.54
C ILE A 187 -15.47 3.48 9.82
N ASP A 188 -16.55 3.52 10.59
CA ASP A 188 -17.90 3.51 10.03
C ASP A 188 -18.21 4.83 9.30
N ASP A 189 -18.43 4.75 7.99
CA ASP A 189 -18.81 5.90 7.14
C ASP A 189 -20.07 6.62 7.66
N GLU A 190 -20.95 5.91 8.40
CA GLU A 190 -22.22 6.48 8.89
C GLU A 190 -22.06 7.48 10.05
N ASN A 191 -20.93 7.47 10.76
CA ASN A 191 -20.74 8.24 12.00
C ASN A 191 -19.81 9.46 11.87
N ASP A 192 -19.39 9.83 10.64
CA ASP A 192 -18.41 10.91 10.38
C ASP A 192 -17.11 10.78 11.22
N GLY A 193 -16.81 9.57 11.70
CA GLY A 193 -15.67 9.30 12.55
C GLY A 193 -14.36 9.62 11.82
N LYS A 194 -13.36 10.09 12.56
CA LYS A 194 -12.01 10.33 12.03
C LYS A 194 -10.97 9.72 12.95
N ILE A 195 -10.02 9.01 12.34
CA ILE A 195 -8.80 8.58 12.99
C ILE A 195 -7.73 9.60 12.65
N THR A 196 -7.28 10.34 13.66
CA THR A 196 -6.10 11.19 13.51
C THR A 196 -4.87 10.43 13.97
N THR A 197 -3.73 10.72 13.36
CA THR A 197 -2.45 10.04 13.61
C THR A 197 -1.36 11.08 13.74
N ASN A 198 -0.29 10.72 14.45
CA ASN A 198 0.92 11.52 14.56
C ASN A 198 2.12 10.57 14.63
N PHE A 199 2.33 9.83 13.54
CA PHE A 199 3.44 8.89 13.48
C PHE A 199 4.76 9.61 13.19
N PRO A 200 5.88 9.12 13.76
CA PRO A 200 7.20 9.54 13.31
C PRO A 200 7.36 9.31 11.81
N LYS A 201 8.04 10.24 11.13
CA LYS A 201 8.51 9.99 9.76
C LYS A 201 9.61 8.95 9.79
N GLY A 202 9.63 8.04 8.82
CA GLY A 202 10.60 6.96 8.82
C GLY A 202 10.10 5.70 8.14
N VAL A 203 11.00 4.83 7.72
CA VAL A 203 10.64 3.45 7.36
C VAL A 203 10.25 2.70 8.64
N ILE A 204 9.08 2.07 8.66
CA ILE A 204 8.70 1.13 9.71
C ILE A 204 9.63 -0.08 9.62
N LEU A 205 10.43 -0.31 10.66
CA LEU A 205 11.37 -1.44 10.77
C LEU A 205 10.78 -2.64 11.47
N GLN A 206 9.89 -2.44 12.42
CA GLN A 206 9.28 -3.53 13.16
C GLN A 206 7.90 -3.13 13.63
N LEU A 207 6.96 -4.08 13.57
CA LEU A 207 5.68 -4.03 14.24
C LEU A 207 5.56 -5.25 15.14
N SER A 208 5.24 -5.02 16.41
CA SER A 208 4.96 -6.06 17.40
C SER A 208 3.57 -5.84 18.00
N GLY A 209 2.82 -6.93 18.15
CA GLY A 209 1.47 -6.91 18.70
C GLY A 209 1.43 -6.56 20.19
N SER A 210 0.23 -6.25 20.68
CA SER A 210 0.01 -5.98 22.10
C SER A 210 -0.17 -7.30 22.87
N GLY A 211 0.59 -7.51 23.93
CA GLY A 211 0.48 -8.72 24.78
C GLY A 211 1.78 -9.12 25.46
N PRO A 212 1.73 -10.09 26.41
CA PRO A 212 2.87 -10.46 27.25
C PRO A 212 4.06 -11.06 26.48
N GLN A 213 3.85 -11.50 25.23
CA GLN A 213 4.90 -12.07 24.39
C GLN A 213 5.45 -11.09 23.34
N ASN A 214 4.85 -9.89 23.17
CA ASN A 214 5.23 -8.88 22.17
C ASN A 214 5.58 -9.50 20.81
N GLU A 215 4.69 -10.37 20.30
CA GLU A 215 4.94 -11.13 19.09
C GLU A 215 5.24 -10.19 17.92
N VAL A 216 6.34 -10.45 17.22
CA VAL A 216 6.77 -9.66 16.06
C VAL A 216 5.89 -10.05 14.87
N ILE A 217 5.06 -9.10 14.42
CA ILE A 217 4.15 -9.24 13.28
C ILE A 217 4.90 -8.98 11.97
N LEU A 218 5.84 -8.03 11.99
CA LEU A 218 6.61 -7.59 10.83
C LEU A 218 8.00 -7.16 11.28
N LYS A 219 9.06 -7.55 10.56
CA LYS A 219 10.44 -7.11 10.83
C LYS A 219 11.25 -6.88 9.57
N ALA A 220 11.80 -5.69 9.40
CA ALA A 220 12.69 -5.35 8.30
C ALA A 220 14.01 -6.10 8.43
N ILE A 221 14.43 -6.74 7.34
CA ILE A 221 15.70 -7.47 7.22
C ILE A 221 16.68 -6.75 6.28
N SER A 222 16.19 -5.86 5.42
CA SER A 222 17.05 -4.98 4.62
C SER A 222 16.32 -3.71 4.19
N ILE A 223 17.07 -2.62 4.01
CA ILE A 223 16.59 -1.36 3.43
C ILE A 223 17.60 -0.92 2.38
N LYS A 224 17.10 -0.50 1.22
CA LYS A 224 17.90 0.04 0.12
C LYS A 224 17.32 1.37 -0.33
N LYS A 225 18.20 2.35 -0.58
CA LYS A 225 17.82 3.53 -1.37
C LYS A 225 17.81 3.13 -2.84
N ILE A 226 16.73 3.46 -3.53
CA ILE A 226 16.52 3.15 -4.95
C ILE A 226 16.02 4.39 -5.68
N SER A 227 16.01 4.32 -7.00
CA SER A 227 15.39 5.33 -7.87
C SER A 227 14.57 4.59 -8.92
N ARG A 228 13.50 3.92 -8.47
CA ARG A 228 12.64 3.11 -9.35
C ARG A 228 11.44 3.95 -9.78
N THR A 229 11.19 3.98 -11.08
CA THR A 229 9.99 4.59 -11.64
C THR A 229 9.16 3.50 -12.29
N ILE A 230 7.88 3.39 -11.91
CA ILE A 230 6.92 2.53 -12.59
C ILE A 230 5.97 3.42 -13.37
N THR A 231 5.88 3.19 -14.67
CA THR A 231 4.95 3.89 -15.56
C THR A 231 4.00 2.88 -16.18
N ILE A 232 2.71 3.17 -16.10
CA ILE A 232 1.64 2.37 -16.69
C ILE A 232 0.97 3.23 -17.75
N ASN A 233 1.02 2.75 -18.98
CA ASN A 233 0.51 3.44 -20.17
C ASN A 233 -0.67 2.64 -20.72
N ASN A 234 -1.90 3.14 -20.55
CA ASN A 234 -3.08 2.49 -21.13
C ASN A 234 -3.75 3.41 -22.14
N THR A 235 -4.10 2.84 -23.29
CA THR A 235 -4.94 3.47 -24.31
C THR A 235 -6.15 2.57 -24.53
N LEU A 236 -7.35 3.09 -24.26
CA LEU A 236 -8.59 2.38 -24.55
C LEU A 236 -9.27 3.09 -25.72
N GLU A 237 -9.38 2.40 -26.86
CA GLU A 237 -10.07 2.90 -28.05
C GLU A 237 -11.36 2.09 -28.22
N ILE A 238 -12.51 2.73 -27.97
CA ILE A 238 -13.82 2.16 -28.30
C ILE A 238 -14.20 2.72 -29.66
N LYS A 239 -14.32 1.84 -30.66
CA LYS A 239 -14.88 2.17 -31.98
C LYS A 239 -16.30 1.62 -32.05
N GLU A 240 -17.25 2.47 -32.42
CA GLU A 240 -18.59 2.08 -32.83
C GLU A 240 -18.67 1.96 -34.35
#